data_AF-A0AAW8EW21-F1
#
_entry.id   AF-A0AAW8EW21-F1
#
_cell.length_a   1.000
_cell.length_b   1.000
_cell.length_c   1.000
_cell.angle_alpha   90.00
_cell.angle_beta   90.00
_cell.angle_gamma   90.00
#
_symmetry.space_group_name_H-M   'P 1'
#
loop_
_entity.id
_entity.type
_entity.pdbx_description
1 polymer ?
#
loop_
_entity_poly.entity_id
_entity_poly.type
_entity_poly.pdbx_seq_one_letter_code
_entity_poly.pdbx_strand_id
1 'polypeptide(L)'
;MEGFEVDYERLAAEVSDLFVASDGLAEAVDGGIAAQQMSENAFGLLCIAMVPPSQLVQSIAVSALKAEAAAFEAAAMNLRNTAIDYETADMESVLRHRAIMMKVRR
;
A
#
# COMPACT_ATOMS: atom_id res chain seq x y z
N MET A 1 32.46 7.69 -6.75
CA MET A 1 31.10 7.10 -6.74
C MET A 1 30.74 6.97 -5.28
N GLU A 2 29.98 7.94 -4.75
CA GLU A 2 29.35 7.77 -3.43
C GLU A 2 28.39 6.59 -3.56
N GLY A 3 28.61 5.56 -2.74
CA GLY A 3 27.74 4.40 -2.73
C GLY A 3 26.33 4.83 -2.37
N PHE A 4 25.34 4.45 -3.16
CA PHE A 4 23.95 4.51 -2.74
C PHE A 4 23.79 3.53 -1.57
N GLU A 5 23.88 4.04 -0.35
CA GLU A 5 23.58 3.30 0.86
C GLU A 5 22.06 3.36 1.07
N VAL A 6 21.40 2.21 0.92
CA VAL A 6 19.96 2.09 1.15
C VAL A 6 19.74 1.90 2.65
N ASP A 7 19.16 2.92 3.29
CA ASP A 7 18.71 2.85 4.68
C ASP A 7 17.46 1.96 4.78
N TYR A 8 17.68 0.67 5.08
CA TYR A 8 16.63 -0.34 5.14
C TYR A 8 15.62 -0.09 6.27
N GLU A 9 16.06 0.49 7.40
CA GLU A 9 15.19 0.76 8.55
C GLU A 9 14.20 1.87 8.21
N ARG A 10 14.70 2.94 7.58
CA ARG A 10 13.85 4.02 7.10
C ARG A 10 12.91 3.57 5.98
N LEU A 11 13.39 2.74 5.04
CA LEU A 11 12.55 2.17 4.00
C LEU A 11 11.42 1.31 4.59
N ALA A 12 11.72 0.49 5.60
CA ALA A 12 10.71 -0.32 6.27
C ALA A 12 9.67 0.52 7.03
N ALA A 13 10.09 1.61 7.68
CA ALA A 13 9.18 2.54 8.35
C ALA A 13 8.20 3.22 7.37
N GLU A 14 8.71 3.75 6.26
CA GLU A 14 7.88 4.38 5.22
C GLU A 14 6.89 3.40 4.57
N VAL A 15 7.30 2.13 4.42
CA VAL A 15 6.41 1.07 3.93
C VAL A 15 5.29 0.77 4.92
N SER A 16 5.60 0.76 6.22
CA SER A 16 4.58 0.61 7.28
C SER A 16 3.56 1.74 7.23
N ASP A 17 4.00 2.99 7.07
CA ASP A 17 3.11 4.15 6.96
C ASP A 17 2.22 4.05 5.71
N LEU A 18 2.74 3.51 4.60
CA LEU A 18 1.97 3.26 3.38
C LEU A 18 0.86 2.22 3.59
N PHE A 19 1.12 1.17 4.35
CA PHE A 19 0.10 0.18 4.72
C PHE A 19 -1.00 0.79 5.57
N VAL A 20 -0.64 1.60 6.59
CA VAL A 20 -1.62 2.30 7.43
C VAL A 20 -2.49 3.25 6.61
N ALA A 21 -1.91 3.98 5.65
CA ALA A 21 -2.65 4.86 4.75
C ALA A 21 -3.60 4.07 3.83
N SER A 22 -3.16 2.92 3.32
CA SER A 22 -3.98 2.01 2.50
C SER A 22 -5.18 1.46 3.27
N ASP A 23 -4.95 0.98 4.51
CA ASP A 23 -6.01 0.46 5.38
C ASP A 23 -7.03 1.55 5.73
N GLY A 24 -6.56 2.76 6.07
CA GLY A 24 -7.44 3.90 6.33
C GLY A 24 -8.28 4.30 5.11
N LEU A 25 -7.74 4.18 3.90
CA LEU A 25 -8.48 4.42 2.67
C LEU A 25 -9.56 3.36 2.44
N ALA A 26 -9.24 2.09 2.70
CA ALA A 26 -10.20 0.99 2.60
C ALA A 26 -11.35 1.15 3.61
N GLU A 27 -11.04 1.49 4.87
CA GLU A 27 -12.06 1.77 5.90
C GLU A 27 -12.95 2.97 5.53
N ALA A 28 -12.37 4.05 5.01
CA ALA A 28 -13.13 5.21 4.57
C ALA A 28 -14.09 4.88 3.41
N VAL A 29 -13.66 4.02 2.49
CA VAL A 29 -14.50 3.51 1.39
C VAL A 29 -15.63 2.65 1.94
N ASP A 30 -15.34 1.69 2.81
CA ASP A 30 -16.35 0.80 3.37
C ASP A 30 -17.33 1.54 4.27
N GLY A 31 -16.88 2.52 5.05
CA GLY A 31 -17.73 3.44 5.81
C GLY A 31 -18.63 4.28 4.88
N GLY A 32 -18.09 4.74 3.75
CA GLY A 32 -18.87 5.42 2.72
C GLY A 32 -19.93 4.55 2.07
N ILE A 33 -19.64 3.27 1.81
CA ILE A 33 -20.60 2.29 1.29
C ILE A 33 -21.65 1.93 2.34
N ALA A 34 -21.27 1.77 3.61
CA ALA A 34 -22.21 1.50 4.70
C ALA A 34 -23.18 2.66 4.91
N ALA A 35 -22.70 3.90 4.81
CA ALA A 35 -23.54 5.10 4.84
C ALA A 35 -24.51 5.19 3.63
N GLN A 36 -24.26 4.44 2.55
CA GLN A 36 -25.13 4.35 1.37
C GLN A 36 -26.28 3.34 1.53
N GLN A 37 -26.31 2.54 2.61
CA GLN A 37 -27.48 1.70 2.91
C GLN A 37 -28.64 2.57 3.42
N MET A 38 -29.17 3.42 2.55
CA MET A 38 -30.43 4.09 2.75
C MET A 38 -31.58 3.08 2.67
N SER A 39 -32.59 3.23 3.53
CA SER A 39 -33.80 2.43 3.44
C SER A 39 -34.50 2.69 2.09
N GLU A 40 -35.19 1.68 1.55
CA GLU A 40 -35.89 1.76 0.26
C GLU A 40 -36.85 2.96 0.17
N ASN A 41 -37.47 3.35 1.30
CA ASN A 41 -38.33 4.53 1.39
C ASN A 41 -37.56 5.86 1.20
N ALA A 42 -36.36 5.98 1.75
CA ALA A 42 -35.55 7.19 1.61
C ALA A 42 -34.94 7.28 0.21
N PHE A 43 -34.61 6.14 -0.42
CA PHE A 43 -34.25 6.06 -1.83
C PHE A 43 -35.42 6.48 -2.74
N GLY A 44 -36.64 5.99 -2.47
CA GLY A 44 -37.85 6.38 -3.19
C GLY A 44 -38.13 7.88 -3.17
N LEU A 45 -37.89 8.55 -2.03
CA LEU A 45 -38.02 10.00 -1.88
C LEU A 45 -36.95 10.77 -2.67
N LEU A 46 -35.70 10.28 -2.69
CA LEU A 46 -34.64 10.91 -3.49
C LEU A 46 -34.87 10.72 -4.99
N CYS A 47 -35.40 9.58 -5.43
CA CYS A 47 -35.68 9.29 -6.85
C CYS A 47 -36.75 10.21 -7.45
N ILE A 48 -37.62 10.79 -6.62
CA ILE A 48 -38.54 11.86 -7.02
C ILE A 48 -37.78 13.18 -7.27
N ALA A 49 -36.64 13.39 -6.61
CA ALA A 49 -35.90 14.64 -6.65
C ALA A 49 -34.77 14.67 -7.69
N MET A 50 -33.76 13.77 -7.66
CA MET A 50 -32.59 13.85 -8.57
C MET A 50 -31.52 12.73 -8.43
N VAL A 51 -31.87 11.44 -8.45
CA VAL A 51 -30.92 10.35 -8.08
C VAL A 51 -29.90 9.85 -9.14
N PRO A 52 -30.15 9.84 -10.46
CA PRO A 52 -29.27 9.09 -11.37
C PRO A 52 -27.79 9.53 -11.39
N PRO A 53 -27.46 10.84 -11.38
CA PRO A 53 -26.06 11.27 -11.51
C PRO A 53 -25.26 11.05 -10.23
N SER A 54 -25.86 11.25 -9.05
CA SER A 54 -25.14 11.18 -7.78
C SER A 54 -24.70 9.75 -7.47
N GLN A 55 -25.55 8.75 -7.73
CA GLN A 55 -25.19 7.34 -7.55
C GLN A 55 -24.09 6.86 -8.51
N LEU A 56 -24.10 7.35 -9.76
CA LEU A 56 -23.04 7.07 -10.73
C LEU A 56 -21.71 7.70 -10.33
N VAL A 57 -21.72 8.98 -9.94
CA VAL A 57 -20.50 9.65 -9.46
C VAL A 57 -19.95 8.96 -8.22
N GLN A 58 -20.82 8.51 -7.32
CA GLN A 58 -20.42 7.82 -6.10
C GLN A 58 -19.84 6.43 -6.37
N SER A 59 -20.43 5.64 -7.28
CA SER A 59 -19.90 4.32 -7.64
C SER A 59 -18.54 4.43 -8.33
N ILE A 60 -18.37 5.43 -9.19
CA ILE A 60 -17.08 5.75 -9.83
C ILE A 60 -16.06 6.14 -8.75
N ALA A 61 -16.41 7.03 -7.82
CA ALA A 61 -15.51 7.45 -6.74
C ALA A 61 -15.08 6.27 -5.85
N VAL A 62 -16.02 5.42 -5.43
CA VAL A 62 -15.73 4.20 -4.66
C VAL A 62 -14.79 3.27 -5.44
N SER A 63 -15.03 3.07 -6.74
CA SER A 63 -14.19 2.21 -7.56
C SER A 63 -12.76 2.74 -7.72
N ALA A 64 -12.62 4.07 -7.85
CA ALA A 64 -11.32 4.72 -7.96
C ALA A 64 -10.53 4.61 -6.65
N LEU A 65 -11.18 4.85 -5.51
CA LEU A 65 -10.54 4.73 -4.20
C LEU A 65 -10.11 3.29 -3.88
N LYS A 66 -10.89 2.28 -4.30
CA LYS A 66 -10.49 0.87 -4.18
C LYS A 66 -9.29 0.53 -5.06
N ALA A 67 -9.27 1.04 -6.29
CA ALA A 67 -8.15 0.84 -7.21
C ALA A 67 -6.87 1.50 -6.67
N GLU A 68 -7.01 2.67 -6.06
CA GLU A 68 -5.90 3.41 -5.46
C GLU A 68 -5.37 2.72 -4.20
N ALA A 69 -6.24 2.24 -3.31
CA ALA A 69 -5.84 1.41 -2.16
C ALA A 69 -5.05 0.16 -2.60
N ALA A 70 -5.55 -0.56 -3.62
CA ALA A 70 -4.85 -1.73 -4.16
C ALA A 70 -3.48 -1.37 -4.78
N ALA A 71 -3.35 -0.20 -5.39
CA ALA A 71 -2.08 0.28 -5.93
C ALA A 71 -1.08 0.62 -4.80
N PHE A 72 -1.54 1.25 -3.72
CA PHE A 72 -0.73 1.51 -2.53
C PHE A 72 -0.26 0.21 -1.86
N GLU A 73 -1.14 -0.78 -1.71
CA GLU A 73 -0.77 -2.09 -1.19
C GLU A 73 0.29 -2.79 -2.07
N ALA A 74 0.12 -2.76 -3.39
CA ALA A 74 1.10 -3.31 -4.33
C ALA A 74 2.46 -2.61 -4.26
N ALA A 75 2.46 -1.28 -4.13
CA ALA A 75 3.69 -0.50 -3.93
C ALA A 75 4.37 -0.85 -2.60
N ALA A 76 3.59 -0.97 -1.52
CA ALA A 76 4.09 -1.35 -0.20
C ALA A 76 4.76 -2.74 -0.22
N MET A 77 4.12 -3.72 -0.86
CA MET A 77 4.67 -5.07 -1.03
C MET A 77 5.97 -5.06 -1.84
N ASN A 78 6.02 -4.32 -2.94
CA ASN A 78 7.23 -4.23 -3.76
C ASN A 78 8.40 -3.61 -2.99
N LEU A 79 8.15 -2.54 -2.23
CA LEU A 79 9.16 -1.90 -1.41
C LEU A 79 9.64 -2.82 -0.27
N ARG A 80 8.72 -3.57 0.36
CA ARG A 80 9.07 -4.57 1.37
C ARG A 80 9.96 -5.67 0.80
N ASN A 81 9.59 -6.23 -0.35
CA ASN A 81 10.40 -7.25 -1.02
C ASN A 81 11.79 -6.72 -1.38
N THR A 82 11.84 -5.49 -1.90
CA THR A 82 13.09 -4.81 -2.23
C THR A 82 13.98 -4.65 -0.98
N ALA A 83 13.42 -4.28 0.17
CA ALA A 83 14.17 -4.18 1.42
C ALA A 83 14.77 -5.54 1.85
N ILE A 84 13.99 -6.62 1.75
CA ILE A 84 14.45 -7.99 2.05
C ILE A 84 15.57 -8.43 1.09
N ASP A 85 15.47 -8.08 -0.19
CA ASP A 85 16.48 -8.39 -1.19
C ASP A 85 17.82 -7.69 -0.86
N TYR A 86 17.78 -6.43 -0.42
CA TYR A 86 18.96 -5.70 0.03
C TYR A 86 19.59 -6.32 1.27
N GLU A 87 18.79 -6.65 2.30
CA GLU A 87 19.28 -7.30 3.52
C GLU A 87 19.97 -8.64 3.21
N THR A 88 19.35 -9.43 2.32
CA THR A 88 19.90 -10.72 1.89
C THR A 88 21.20 -10.54 1.13
N ALA A 89 21.26 -9.60 0.19
CA ALA A 89 22.44 -9.32 -0.61
C ALA A 89 23.62 -8.84 0.25
N ASP A 90 23.36 -8.01 1.26
CA ASP A 90 24.39 -7.53 2.19
C ASP A 90 24.91 -8.67 3.08
N MET A 91 24.02 -9.48 3.64
CA MET A 91 24.40 -10.67 4.42
C MET A 91 25.27 -11.62 3.59
N GLU A 92 24.92 -11.89 2.34
CA GLU A 92 25.75 -12.70 1.44
C GLU A 92 27.12 -12.06 1.17
N SER A 93 27.17 -10.73 0.98
CA SER A 93 28.40 -9.98 0.77
C SER A 93 29.35 -10.13 1.97
N VAL A 94 28.81 -10.00 3.19
CA VAL A 94 29.57 -10.18 4.44
C VAL A 94 30.11 -11.61 4.55
N LEU A 95 29.28 -12.63 4.26
CA LEU A 95 29.69 -14.04 4.29
C LEU A 95 30.81 -14.33 3.27
N ARG A 96 30.70 -13.79 2.04
CA ARG A 96 31.72 -13.92 1.00
C ARG A 96 33.05 -13.29 1.44
N HIS A 97 33.03 -12.07 1.96
CA HIS A 97 34.22 -11.39 2.46
C HIS A 97 34.89 -12.16 3.61
N ARG A 98 34.10 -12.69 4.54
CA ARG A 98 34.60 -13.49 5.66
C ARG A 98 35.28 -14.78 5.17
N ALA A 99 34.70 -15.45 4.18
CA ALA A 99 35.27 -16.66 3.60
C ALA A 99 36.62 -16.39 2.89
N ILE A 100 36.74 -15.27 2.19
CA ILE A 100 38.00 -14.85 1.54
C ILE A 100 39.06 -14.55 2.60
N MET A 101 38.71 -13.78 3.64
CA MET A 101 39.64 -13.45 4.73
C MET A 101 40.14 -14.69 5.49
N MET A 102 39.30 -15.73 5.63
CA MET A 102 39.73 -17.00 6.22
C MET A 102 40.66 -17.82 5.31
N LYS A 103 40.49 -17.74 3.98
CA LYS A 103 41.38 -18.41 3.01
C LYS A 103 42.76 -17.76 2.91
N VAL A 104 42.84 -16.43 3.01
CA VAL A 104 44.12 -15.67 2.93
C VAL A 104 45.00 -15.86 4.18
N ARG A 105 44.41 -16.32 5.30
CA ARG A 105 45.11 -16.51 6.58
C ARG A 105 45.74 -17.90 6.77
N ARG A 106 45.66 -18.78 5.76
CA ARG A 106 46.33 -20.10 5.70
C ARG A 106 47.44 -20.06 4.68
#